data_AF-A0A1D2N7W3-F1
#
_entry.id   AF-A0A1D2N7W3-F1
#
_cell.length_a   1.000
_cell.length_b   1.000
_cell.length_c   1.000
_cell.angle_alpha   90.00
_cell.angle_beta   90.00
_cell.angle_gamma   90.00
#
_symmetry.space_group_name_H-M   'P 1'
#
loop_
_entity.id
_entity.type
_entity.pdbx_description
1 polymer ?
#
loop_
_entity_poly.entity_id
_entity_poly.type
_entity_poly.pdbx_seq_one_letter_code
_entity_poly.pdbx_strand_id
1 'polypeptide(L)' 'MVNIRLYVGGISNEITREHLQDLFGKYGKSEHVWVSTKPPGFAFVKFETEADASDACDALNGEEFMDYKLRVEVTSSGTR' A
#
# COMPACT_ATOMS: atom_id res chain seq x y z
N MET A 1 5.70 15.46 -11.48
CA MET A 1 4.51 14.89 -10.79
C MET A 1 5.05 13.84 -9.86
N VAL A 2 4.98 14.07 -8.56
CA VAL A 2 5.50 13.13 -7.55
C VAL A 2 4.41 12.13 -7.19
N ASN A 3 4.68 10.85 -7.37
CA ASN A 3 3.73 9.76 -7.14
C ASN A 3 4.01 9.11 -5.78
N ILE A 4 3.40 9.64 -4.72
CA ILE A 4 3.59 9.19 -3.33
C ILE A 4 2.44 8.30 -2.84
N ARG A 5 1.59 7.79 -3.73
CA ARG A 5 0.44 6.95 -3.40
C ARG A 5 0.64 5.55 -3.98
N LEU A 6 0.48 4.54 -3.12
CA LEU A 6 0.49 3.14 -3.46
C LEU A 6 -0.91 2.56 -3.31
N TYR A 7 -1.34 1.83 -4.33
CA TYR A 7 -2.49 0.94 -4.29
C TYR A 7 -2.05 -0.42 -3.78
N VAL A 8 -2.83 -0.99 -2.86
CA VAL A 8 -2.60 -2.32 -2.28
C VAL A 8 -3.85 -3.15 -2.52
N GLY A 9 -3.75 -4.15 -3.39
CA GLY A 9 -4.81 -5.10 -3.71
C GLY A 9 -4.41 -6.53 -3.36
N GLY A 10 -5.35 -7.46 -3.45
CA GLY A 10 -5.09 -8.87 -3.11
C GLY A 10 -4.99 -9.11 -1.59
N ILE A 11 -5.44 -8.14 -0.80
CA ILE A 11 -5.52 -8.27 0.66
C ILE A 11 -6.83 -8.94 1.05
N SER A 12 -6.78 -9.89 1.98
CA SER A 12 -7.98 -10.51 2.55
C SER A 12 -8.56 -9.69 3.70
N ASN A 13 -9.78 -10.03 4.14
CA ASN A 13 -10.42 -9.37 5.31
C ASN A 13 -9.59 -9.50 6.61
N GLU A 14 -8.61 -10.40 6.66
CA GLU A 14 -7.65 -10.51 7.77
C GLU A 14 -6.65 -9.36 7.81
N ILE A 15 -6.32 -8.76 6.65
CA ILE A 15 -5.33 -7.69 6.58
C ILE A 15 -6.02 -6.36 6.89
N THR A 16 -5.74 -5.85 8.09
CA THR A 16 -6.24 -4.57 8.58
C THR A 16 -5.26 -3.43 8.26
N ARG A 17 -5.73 -2.20 8.49
CA ARG A 17 -4.89 -1.00 8.38
C ARG A 17 -3.63 -1.08 9.24
N GLU A 18 -3.71 -1.75 10.40
CA GLU A 18 -2.62 -1.83 11.37
C GLU A 18 -1.51 -2.73 10.84
N HIS A 19 -1.89 -3.86 10.22
CA HIS A 19 -0.94 -4.72 9.51
C HIS A 19 -0.24 -3.94 8.40
N LEU A 20 -0.99 -3.26 7.53
CA LEU A 20 -0.39 -2.46 6.46
C LEU A 20 0.52 -1.36 7.03
N GLN A 21 0.10 -0.67 8.07
CA GLN A 21 0.90 0.40 8.67
C GLN A 21 2.23 -0.12 9.24
N ASP A 22 2.25 -1.29 9.87
CA ASP A 22 3.48 -1.92 10.35
C ASP A 22 4.38 -2.38 9.18
N LEU A 23 3.75 -3.00 8.17
CA LEU A 23 4.42 -3.55 6.99
C LEU A 23 5.10 -2.46 6.15
N PHE A 24 4.36 -1.39 5.83
CA PHE A 24 4.87 -0.22 5.13
C PHE A 24 5.78 0.65 6.02
N GLY A 25 5.57 0.64 7.33
CA GLY A 25 6.37 1.39 8.31
C GLY A 25 7.83 0.93 8.39
N LYS A 26 8.15 -0.29 7.97
CA LYS A 26 9.53 -0.78 7.85
C LYS A 26 10.32 -0.13 6.72
N TYR A 27 9.65 0.26 5.64
CA TYR A 27 10.29 0.82 4.44
C TYR A 27 10.37 2.35 4.53
N GLY A 28 9.34 2.99 5.07
CA GLY A 28 9.34 4.43 5.26
C GLY A 28 8.15 4.94 6.04
N LYS A 29 8.09 6.26 6.26
CA LYS A 29 6.94 6.89 6.91
C LYS A 29 5.74 6.89 5.98
N SER A 30 4.79 6.00 6.25
CA SER A 30 3.45 6.09 5.69
C SER A 30 2.74 7.31 6.29
N GLU A 31 2.54 8.35 5.49
CA GLU A 31 1.85 9.59 5.87
C GLU A 31 0.34 9.32 6.08
N HIS A 32 -0.25 8.42 5.29
CA HIS A 32 -1.67 8.11 5.40
C HIS A 32 -2.01 6.70 4.89
N VAL A 33 -2.64 5.86 5.73
CA VAL A 33 -3.14 4.53 5.33
C VAL A 33 -4.66 4.58 5.27
N TRP A 34 -5.22 4.30 4.10
CA TRP A 34 -6.66 4.23 3.88
C TRP A 34 -7.05 2.84 3.41
N VAL A 35 -7.81 2.12 4.23
CA VAL A 35 -8.34 0.80 3.86
C VAL A 35 -9.77 0.97 3.40
N SER A 36 -10.07 0.47 2.20
CA SER A 36 -11.44 0.48 1.73
C SER A 36 -12.18 -0.75 2.19
N THR A 37 -13.40 -0.54 2.66
CA THR A 37 -14.32 -1.60 3.09
C THR A 37 -15.38 -1.93 2.03
N LYS A 38 -15.33 -1.30 0.85
CA LYS A 38 -16.30 -1.48 -0.23
C LYS A 38 -15.65 -1.32 -1.62
N PRO A 39 -15.49 -2.37 -2.44
CA PRO A 39 -15.46 -3.81 -2.13
C PRO A 39 -14.39 -4.24 -1.09
N PRO A 40 -14.51 -5.41 -0.46
CA PRO A 40 -13.47 -5.92 0.44
C PRO A 40 -12.22 -6.30 -0.37
N GLY A 41 -11.05 -5.90 0.13
CA GLY A 41 -9.77 -6.42 -0.35
C GLY A 41 -8.86 -5.42 -1.09
N PHE A 42 -9.00 -4.12 -0.80
CA PHE A 42 -8.04 -3.12 -1.25
C PHE A 42 -7.81 -2.00 -0.22
N ALA A 43 -6.61 -1.45 -0.28
CA ALA A 43 -6.15 -0.34 0.52
C ALA A 43 -5.28 0.59 -0.30
N PHE A 44 -5.08 1.79 0.21
CA PHE A 44 -4.21 2.81 -0.35
C PHE A 44 -3.28 3.32 0.74
N VAL A 45 -2.00 3.43 0.42
CA VAL A 45 -0.98 3.94 1.31
C VAL A 45 -0.33 5.15 0.68
N LYS A 46 -0.31 6.25 1.40
CA LYS A 46 0.38 7.48 0.99
C LYS A 46 1.66 7.61 1.81
N PHE A 47 2.77 7.85 1.12
CA PHE A 47 4.08 8.11 1.70
C PHE A 47 4.40 9.60 1.71
N GLU A 48 5.42 9.97 2.47
CA GLU A 48 5.97 11.32 2.51
C GLU A 48 6.86 11.60 1.27
N THR A 49 7.63 10.61 0.83
CA THR A 49 8.52 10.71 -0.34
C THR A 49 8.22 9.65 -1.40
N GLU A 50 8.57 9.97 -2.66
CA GLU A 50 8.43 9.03 -3.78
C GLU A 50 9.45 7.89 -3.69
N ALA A 51 10.64 8.15 -3.12
CA ALA A 51 11.65 7.12 -2.92
C ALA A 51 11.14 6.02 -1.98
N ASP A 52 10.57 6.40 -0.83
CA ASP A 52 9.99 5.45 0.12
C ASP A 52 8.82 4.68 -0.50
N ALA A 53 7.97 5.38 -1.26
CA ALA A 53 6.84 4.76 -1.95
C ALA A 53 7.32 3.73 -2.98
N SER A 54 8.32 4.06 -3.78
CA SER A 54 8.83 3.16 -4.82
C SER A 54 9.54 1.95 -4.23
N ASP A 55 10.33 2.13 -3.17
CA ASP A 55 11.04 1.03 -2.49
C ASP A 55 10.05 0.05 -1.84
N ALA A 56 9.07 0.60 -1.09
CA ALA A 56 8.02 -0.21 -0.50
C ALA A 56 7.14 -0.89 -1.56
N CYS A 57 6.91 -0.24 -2.70
CA CYS A 57 6.17 -0.85 -3.81
C CYS A 57 6.92 -2.03 -4.38
N ASP A 58 8.21 -1.89 -4.70
CA ASP A 58 8.99 -2.96 -5.33
C ASP A 58 9.19 -4.14 -4.37
N ALA A 59 9.43 -3.85 -3.09
CA ALA A 59 9.62 -4.88 -2.07
C ALA A 59 8.34 -5.67 -1.77
N LEU A 60 7.18 -5.00 -1.73
CA LEU A 60 5.90 -5.62 -1.33
C LEU A 60 5.05 -6.10 -2.50
N ASN A 61 5.32 -5.63 -3.70
CA ASN A 61 4.60 -6.07 -4.89
C ASN A 61 4.95 -7.52 -5.24
N GLY A 62 3.97 -8.40 -5.06
CA GLY A 62 4.12 -9.83 -5.32
C GLY A 62 4.60 -10.63 -4.11
N GLU A 63 4.79 -9.98 -2.95
CA GLU A 63 5.09 -10.66 -1.69
C GLU A 63 3.88 -11.50 -1.24
N GLU A 64 4.15 -12.71 -0.74
CA GLU A 64 3.15 -13.59 -0.17
C GLU A 64 3.02 -13.32 1.33
N PHE A 65 1.92 -12.68 1.73
CA PHE A 65 1.61 -12.34 3.10
C PHE A 65 0.34 -13.08 3.56
N MET A 66 0.48 -13.93 4.58
CA MET A 66 -0.62 -14.73 5.13
C MET A 66 -1.32 -15.62 4.08
N ASP A 67 -0.57 -16.28 3.19
CA ASP A 67 -1.11 -17.11 2.07
C ASP A 67 -1.79 -16.28 0.95
N TYR A 68 -1.77 -14.95 1.05
CA TYR A 68 -2.31 -14.05 0.04
C TYR A 68 -1.19 -13.29 -0.67
N LYS A 69 -1.33 -13.14 -1.99
CA LYS A 69 -0.36 -12.39 -2.80
C LYS A 69 -0.71 -10.91 -2.78
N LEU A 70 0.12 -10.12 -2.11
CA LEU A 70 -0.01 -8.68 -2.08
C LEU A 70 0.29 -8.12 -3.46
N ARG A 71 -0.62 -7.27 -3.97
CA ARG A 71 -0.40 -6.51 -5.19
C ARG A 71 -0.21 -5.06 -4.80
N VAL A 72 1.02 -4.57 -4.91
CA VAL A 72 1.33 -3.16 -4.63
C VAL A 72 1.66 -2.46 -5.94
N GLU A 73 1.00 -1.33 -6.20
CA GLU A 73 1.14 -0.60 -7.45
C GLU A 73 1.20 0.90 -7.17
N VAL A 74 2.19 1.59 -7.74
CA VAL A 74 2.29 3.05 -7.63
C VAL A 74 1.15 3.67 -8.44
N THR A 75 0.24 4.40 -7.77
CA THR A 75 -0.94 4.99 -8.41
C THR A 75 -0.86 6.50 -8.44
N SER A 76 -0.96 7.05 -9.64
CA SER A 76 -1.16 8.48 -9.87
C SER A 76 -2.65 8.78 -9.95
N SER A 77 -3.38 8.67 -8.84
CA SER A 77 -4.71 9.31 -8.74
C SER A 77 -4.49 10.81 -8.56
N GLY A 78 -4.03 11.44 -9.64
CA GLY A 78 -4.09 12.87 -9.87
C GLY A 78 -5.48 13.18 -10.38
N THR A 79 -6.38 13.54 -9.48
CA THR A 79 -7.60 14.27 -9.87
C THR A 79 -7.13 15.56 -10.53
N ARG A 80 -7.28 15.66 -11.85
CA ARG A 80 -7.23 16.96 -12.57
C ARG A 80 -8.51 17.73 -12.28
#